data_AF-A0A444VLQ0-F1
#
_entry.id   AF-A0A444VLQ0-F1
#
_cell.length_a   1.000
_cell.length_b   1.000
_cell.length_c   1.000
_cell.angle_alpha   90.00
_cell.angle_beta   90.00
_cell.angle_gamma   90.00
#
_symmetry.space_group_name_H-M   'P 1'
#
loop_
_entity.id
_entity.type
_entity.pdbx_description
1 polymer ?
#
loop_
_entity_poly.entity_id
_entity_poly.type
_entity_poly.pdbx_seq_one_letter_code
_entity_poly.pdbx_strand_id
1 'polypeptide(L)'
;MRNKIFISHATPDDNDFTRWLALKLIGLGYEVWCDILFLDKGVDFWSNIEKVIREDTCKFLLVSSSYSNQREGVLKELAVAAKVKKQLKDDKFIIPLAIDEQLSYDDINIDIVRLNAIDFKMSWARGLKDILEAFEKQKVPKEVADASKSNLLYQQIFLHDKSVIEKEEIYDSNWLSILSFPEELRFHEYNWMLPKRFDVRELTFPAVRYKNYLCTFAWAYDFTYHLPKTETYHKSKTIRIPTEEILSGSYDSNFIRNAECKRLIVQLLNKAFELRMKDKEVQEYEMSNKTAYWLEKGKLEKDKFEKTMLVGKQKDKNWHFAISGASKLYPFPVLMISSHIFFTADGKKLIDSSSVQHSSRRRQGKNWWNNTWRTKLLAFIKYLSDDDTSFYLEMGSEEKVFVSNEPVKFKGNVSYNIPEKNTLEEEAELSGFNQGEDIEELEELIENLEAE
;
A
#
# COMPACT_ATOMS: atom_id res chain seq x y z
N MET A 1 32.84 29.15 -0.70
CA MET A 1 31.89 29.09 -1.83
C MET A 1 30.60 28.54 -1.27
N ARG A 2 29.44 29.17 -1.53
CA ARG A 2 28.15 28.66 -1.04
C ARG A 2 27.78 27.40 -1.80
N ASN A 3 27.52 26.30 -1.10
CA ASN A 3 27.20 25.00 -1.69
C ASN A 3 26.07 24.25 -0.97
N LYS A 4 25.62 24.70 0.22
CA LYS A 4 24.57 24.02 0.98
C LYS A 4 23.17 24.39 0.51
N ILE A 5 22.28 23.42 0.48
CA ILE A 5 20.84 23.60 0.34
C ILE A 5 20.24 23.58 1.74
N PHE A 6 19.61 24.67 2.15
CA PHE A 6 18.94 24.77 3.44
C PHE A 6 17.47 24.39 3.27
N ILE A 7 16.92 23.52 4.12
CA ILE A 7 15.50 23.15 4.13
C ILE A 7 14.85 23.64 5.43
N SER A 8 14.02 24.68 5.32
CA SER A 8 13.23 25.26 6.41
C SER A 8 11.83 24.64 6.44
N HIS A 9 11.37 24.21 7.61
CA HIS A 9 10.10 23.49 7.79
C HIS A 9 9.58 23.62 9.23
N ALA A 10 8.31 23.27 9.46
CA ALA A 10 7.74 23.21 10.81
C ALA A 10 8.02 21.86 11.48
N THR A 11 8.76 21.87 12.59
CA THR A 11 8.93 20.67 13.44
C THR A 11 7.80 20.56 14.47
N PRO A 12 7.16 19.40 14.67
CA PRO A 12 7.41 18.12 14.01
C PRO A 12 6.57 17.89 12.73
N ASP A 13 5.63 18.79 12.43
CA ASP A 13 4.54 18.59 11.48
C ASP A 13 5.02 18.26 10.05
N ASP A 14 6.12 18.86 9.61
CA ASP A 14 6.70 18.69 8.27
C ASP A 14 7.92 17.74 8.26
N ASN A 15 8.21 17.03 9.36
CA ASN A 15 9.45 16.29 9.53
C ASN A 15 9.63 15.19 8.48
N ASP A 16 8.57 14.46 8.16
CA ASP A 16 8.65 13.30 7.27
C ASP A 16 8.96 13.69 5.84
N PHE A 17 8.29 14.74 5.34
CA PHE A 17 8.59 15.32 4.05
C PHE A 17 10.04 15.83 3.99
N THR A 18 10.45 16.59 5.02
CA THR A 18 11.78 17.20 5.06
C THR A 18 12.88 16.13 5.12
N ARG A 19 12.71 15.10 5.94
CA ARG A 19 13.63 13.96 6.04
C ARG A 19 13.75 13.23 4.71
N TRP A 20 12.61 12.93 4.08
CA TRP A 20 12.58 12.28 2.76
C TRP A 20 13.34 13.10 1.71
N LEU A 21 13.05 14.41 1.62
CA LEU A 21 13.67 15.28 0.61
C LEU A 21 15.17 15.43 0.86
N ALA A 22 15.57 15.66 2.12
CA ALA A 22 16.97 15.83 2.49
C ALA A 22 17.81 14.60 2.11
N LEU A 23 17.35 13.39 2.47
CA LEU A 23 18.05 12.14 2.16
C LEU A 23 18.16 11.90 0.65
N LYS A 24 17.10 12.21 -0.13
CA LYS A 24 17.14 12.12 -1.59
C LYS A 24 18.16 13.06 -2.20
N LEU A 25 18.18 14.32 -1.78
CA LEU A 25 19.12 15.31 -2.28
C LEU A 25 20.58 14.95 -1.91
N ILE A 26 20.82 14.48 -0.68
CA ILE A 26 22.15 13.99 -0.25
C ILE A 26 22.60 12.82 -1.12
N GLY A 27 21.73 11.83 -1.34
CA GLY A 27 22.04 10.69 -2.22
C GLY A 27 22.33 11.09 -3.67
N LEU A 28 21.78 12.22 -4.13
CA LEU A 28 22.03 12.79 -5.46
C LEU A 28 23.28 13.68 -5.52
N GLY A 29 24.03 13.81 -4.42
CA GLY A 29 25.30 14.53 -4.33
C GLY A 29 25.18 15.98 -3.88
N TYR A 30 24.00 16.45 -3.46
CA TYR A 30 23.86 17.81 -2.93
C TYR A 30 24.28 17.86 -1.45
N GLU A 31 24.90 18.96 -1.04
CA GLU A 31 25.14 19.24 0.37
C GLU A 31 23.88 19.87 0.96
N VAL A 32 23.27 19.24 1.97
CA VAL A 32 21.96 19.64 2.51
C VAL A 32 22.08 19.90 4.00
N TRP A 33 21.35 20.91 4.49
CA TRP A 33 21.20 21.21 5.90
C TRP A 33 19.73 21.33 6.27
N CYS A 34 19.31 20.62 7.32
CA CYS A 34 18.06 20.81 8.05
C CYS A 34 18.29 20.44 9.52
N ASP A 35 17.45 20.97 10.41
CA ASP A 35 17.53 20.74 11.85
C ASP A 35 17.38 19.26 12.24
N ILE A 36 16.48 18.50 11.61
CA ILE A 36 16.26 17.06 11.88
C ILE A 36 17.59 16.28 11.83
N LEU A 37 18.49 16.65 10.93
CA LEU A 37 19.71 15.90 10.66
C LEU A 37 20.94 16.42 11.44
N PHE A 38 20.98 17.70 11.79
CA PHE A 38 22.24 18.36 12.18
C PHE A 38 22.12 19.31 13.39
N LEU A 39 21.02 19.26 14.14
CA LEU A 39 20.84 20.11 15.32
C LEU A 39 21.42 19.46 16.58
N ASP A 40 22.56 20.02 17.03
CA ASP A 40 23.18 19.62 18.30
C ASP A 40 22.33 20.05 19.51
N LYS A 41 21.97 19.09 20.38
CA LYS A 41 21.23 19.38 21.61
C LYS A 41 22.15 20.11 22.62
N GLY A 42 21.77 21.32 23.05
CA GLY A 42 22.42 22.03 24.16
C GLY A 42 23.29 23.26 23.79
N VAL A 43 23.25 23.74 22.55
CA VAL A 43 23.92 24.97 22.08
C VAL A 43 22.92 26.04 21.66
N ASP A 44 23.35 27.30 21.55
CA ASP A 44 22.57 28.40 20.96
C ASP A 44 22.33 28.13 19.47
N PHE A 45 21.28 27.35 19.20
CA PHE A 45 20.89 26.86 17.90
C PHE A 45 20.62 27.98 16.89
N TRP A 46 20.04 29.09 17.35
CA TRP A 46 19.63 30.19 16.47
C TRP A 46 20.83 30.85 15.80
N SER A 47 21.92 31.06 16.54
CA SER A 47 23.15 31.64 16.01
C SER A 47 23.76 30.79 14.88
N ASN A 48 23.65 29.46 14.99
CA ASN A 48 24.16 28.52 14.00
C ASN A 48 23.29 28.52 12.73
N ILE A 49 21.97 28.44 12.87
CA ILE A 49 21.04 28.54 11.73
C ILE A 49 21.30 29.81 10.93
N GLU A 50 21.32 30.96 11.61
CA GLU A 50 21.51 32.24 10.94
C GLU A 50 22.83 32.27 10.18
N LYS A 51 23.91 31.76 10.79
CA LYS A 51 25.21 31.63 10.13
C LYS A 51 25.15 30.75 8.89
N VAL A 52 24.54 29.56 8.96
CA VAL A 52 24.44 28.64 7.82
C VAL A 52 23.65 29.27 6.65
N ILE A 53 22.52 29.92 6.93
CA ILE A 53 21.73 30.65 5.91
C ILE A 53 22.58 31.76 5.28
N ARG A 54 23.31 32.51 6.12
CA ARG A 54 24.09 33.66 5.68
C ARG A 54 25.37 33.33 4.95
N GLU A 55 26.08 32.27 5.29
CA GLU A 55 27.46 32.05 4.83
C GLU A 55 27.57 30.87 3.85
N ASP A 56 26.83 29.79 4.09
CA ASP A 56 27.02 28.51 3.40
C ASP A 56 25.94 28.22 2.35
N THR A 57 24.73 28.73 2.58
CA THR A 57 23.54 28.36 1.79
C THR A 57 23.59 28.95 0.38
N CYS A 58 23.44 28.09 -0.63
CA CYS A 58 23.32 28.43 -2.05
C CYS A 58 21.86 28.47 -2.53
N LYS A 59 20.96 27.66 -1.94
CA LYS A 59 19.52 27.66 -2.14
C LYS A 59 18.78 27.39 -0.85
N PHE A 60 17.70 28.11 -0.63
CA PHE A 60 16.84 28.00 0.54
C PHE A 60 15.50 27.43 0.11
N LEU A 61 15.23 26.18 0.49
CA LEU A 61 13.96 25.50 0.28
C LEU A 61 13.05 25.78 1.47
N LEU A 62 11.86 26.29 1.22
CA LEU A 62 10.85 26.52 2.24
C LEU A 62 9.71 25.52 2.07
N VAL A 63 9.60 24.57 2.99
CA VAL A 63 8.46 23.67 3.06
C VAL A 63 7.24 24.49 3.43
N SER A 64 6.27 24.57 2.51
CA SER A 64 5.09 25.43 2.63
C SER A 64 3.88 24.57 2.98
N SER A 65 3.47 24.65 4.24
CA SER A 65 2.30 24.01 4.84
C SER A 65 1.53 25.01 5.69
N SER A 66 0.30 24.67 6.07
CA SER A 66 -0.49 25.47 7.03
C SER A 66 0.27 25.71 8.34
N TYR A 67 1.05 24.72 8.79
CA TYR A 67 1.89 24.80 9.99
C TYR A 67 3.10 25.73 9.80
N SER A 68 3.85 25.59 8.70
CA SER A 68 5.08 26.35 8.49
C SER A 68 4.84 27.85 8.28
N ASN A 69 3.68 28.22 7.73
CA ASN A 69 3.28 29.62 7.56
C ASN A 69 3.13 30.38 8.89
N GLN A 70 2.85 29.70 10.00
CA GLN A 70 2.63 30.32 11.30
C GLN A 70 3.79 30.10 12.27
N ARG A 71 4.72 29.18 11.96
CA ARG A 71 5.79 28.77 12.87
C ARG A 71 6.82 29.88 13.04
N GLU A 72 7.00 30.37 14.27
CA GLU A 72 7.93 31.48 14.56
C GLU A 72 9.37 31.20 14.09
N GLY A 73 9.86 29.96 14.25
CA GLY A 73 11.19 29.55 13.78
C GLY A 73 11.35 29.72 12.27
N VAL A 74 10.42 29.15 11.50
CA VAL A 74 10.38 29.24 10.03
C VAL A 74 10.30 30.69 9.57
N LEU A 75 9.45 31.50 10.21
CA LEU A 75 9.30 32.92 9.87
C LEU A 75 10.59 33.72 10.09
N LYS A 76 11.33 33.44 11.17
CA LYS A 76 12.62 34.08 11.41
C LYS A 76 13.67 33.63 10.38
N GLU A 77 13.70 32.34 10.04
CA GLU A 77 14.61 31.80 9.02
C GLU A 77 14.34 32.42 7.65
N LEU A 78 13.07 32.51 7.27
CA LEU A 78 12.62 33.17 6.04
C LEU A 78 13.04 34.64 6.01
N ALA A 79 12.92 35.36 7.12
CA ALA A 79 13.37 36.76 7.21
C ALA A 79 14.89 36.90 7.00
N VAL A 80 15.70 35.97 7.51
CA VAL A 80 17.14 35.92 7.24
C VAL A 80 17.40 35.61 5.77
N ALA A 81 16.73 34.60 5.22
CA ALA A 81 16.85 34.20 3.81
C ALA A 81 16.47 35.33 2.85
N ALA A 82 15.43 36.12 3.17
CA ALA A 82 15.00 37.28 2.38
C ALA A 82 16.07 38.38 2.33
N LYS A 83 16.82 38.58 3.43
CA LYS A 83 17.98 39.49 3.45
C LYS A 83 19.12 38.96 2.57
N VAL A 84 19.42 37.67 2.66
CA VAL A 84 20.47 37.01 1.85
C VAL A 84 20.12 37.05 0.36
N LYS A 85 18.86 36.77 0.00
CA LYS A 85 18.33 36.92 -1.37
C LYS A 85 18.67 38.28 -1.97
N LYS A 86 18.37 39.36 -1.23
CA LYS A 86 18.66 40.75 -1.66
C LYS A 86 20.16 41.03 -1.78
N GLN A 87 20.97 40.52 -0.84
CA GLN A 87 22.43 40.68 -0.85
C GLN A 87 23.08 39.96 -2.05
N LEU A 88 22.62 38.75 -2.36
CA LEU A 88 23.13 37.94 -3.47
C LEU A 88 22.58 38.37 -4.83
N LYS A 89 21.50 39.17 -4.84
CA LYS A 89 20.74 39.52 -6.06
C LYS A 89 20.30 38.28 -6.84
N ASP A 90 19.91 37.23 -6.12
CA ASP A 90 19.45 35.97 -6.67
C ASP A 90 17.96 35.82 -6.41
N ASP A 91 17.13 36.17 -7.39
CA ASP A 91 15.68 36.12 -7.25
C ASP A 91 15.14 34.70 -7.01
N LYS A 92 15.94 33.68 -7.32
CA LYS A 92 15.63 32.25 -7.15
C LYS A 92 16.38 31.63 -5.97
N PHE A 93 16.86 32.45 -5.02
CA PHE A 93 17.50 31.96 -3.80
C PHE A 93 16.51 31.19 -2.92
N ILE A 94 15.28 31.72 -2.78
CA ILE A 94 14.18 31.11 -2.01
C ILE A 94 13.28 30.35 -2.97
N ILE A 95 13.04 29.07 -2.68
CA ILE A 95 12.20 28.16 -3.48
C ILE A 95 11.14 27.57 -2.55
N PRO A 96 9.87 28.04 -2.63
CA PRO A 96 8.78 27.46 -1.87
C PRO A 96 8.40 26.08 -2.41
N LEU A 97 8.14 25.14 -1.51
CA LEU A 97 7.71 23.77 -1.80
C LEU A 97 6.29 23.57 -1.24
N ALA A 98 5.28 23.53 -2.10
CA ALA A 98 3.89 23.39 -1.66
C ALA A 98 3.59 21.92 -1.37
N ILE A 99 3.41 21.56 -0.10
CA ILE A 99 3.15 20.18 0.33
C ILE A 99 1.71 19.97 0.85
N ASP A 100 1.04 21.05 1.22
CA ASP A 100 -0.28 21.03 1.84
C ASP A 100 -1.37 21.42 0.83
N GLU A 101 -2.38 20.56 0.65
CA GLU A 101 -3.51 20.80 -0.24
C GLU A 101 -4.43 21.92 0.25
N GLN A 102 -4.56 22.07 1.57
CA GLN A 102 -5.46 23.02 2.23
C GLN A 102 -4.91 24.45 2.24
N LEU A 103 -3.64 24.64 1.88
CA LEU A 103 -3.01 25.96 1.82
C LEU A 103 -3.60 26.80 0.67
N SER A 104 -4.52 27.71 1.00
CA SER A 104 -5.01 28.73 0.07
C SER A 104 -3.92 29.75 -0.24
N TYR A 105 -3.93 30.31 -1.45
CA TYR A 105 -2.98 31.34 -1.88
C TYR A 105 -3.05 32.61 -1.01
N ASP A 106 -4.20 32.83 -0.36
CA ASP A 106 -4.48 33.97 0.52
C ASP A 106 -3.84 33.84 1.91
N ASP A 107 -3.51 32.61 2.34
CA ASP A 107 -2.92 32.31 3.66
C ASP A 107 -1.38 32.24 3.64
N ILE A 108 -0.80 32.39 2.44
CA ILE A 108 0.64 32.32 2.22
C ILE A 108 1.31 33.61 2.72
N ASN A 109 2.46 33.49 3.39
CA ASN A 109 3.21 34.64 3.86
C ASN A 109 3.56 35.60 2.69
N ILE A 110 3.28 36.90 2.86
CA ILE A 110 3.43 37.93 1.81
C ILE A 110 4.82 37.97 1.15
N ASP A 111 5.87 37.56 1.87
CA ASP A 111 7.24 37.50 1.37
C ASP A 111 7.46 36.38 0.32
N ILE A 112 6.55 35.39 0.28
CA ILE A 112 6.60 34.23 -0.64
C ILE A 112 5.37 34.14 -1.57
N VAL A 113 4.27 34.86 -1.32
CA VAL A 113 3.07 34.92 -2.20
C VAL A 113 3.41 35.23 -3.66
N ARG A 114 4.51 35.96 -3.91
CA ARG A 114 4.94 36.34 -5.27
C ARG A 114 5.84 35.31 -5.96
N LEU A 115 6.24 34.25 -5.26
CA LEU A 115 7.11 33.21 -5.79
C LEU A 115 6.29 32.05 -6.34
N ASN A 116 6.70 31.53 -7.48
CA ASN A 116 6.10 30.31 -8.01
C ASN A 116 6.62 29.10 -7.21
N ALA A 117 5.74 28.48 -6.42
CA ALA A 117 6.07 27.30 -5.64
C ALA A 117 6.22 26.06 -6.52
N ILE A 118 7.07 25.13 -6.10
CA ILE A 118 7.13 23.80 -6.71
C ILE A 118 6.09 22.93 -6.02
N ASP A 119 5.25 22.28 -6.81
CA ASP A 119 4.13 21.49 -6.34
C ASP A 119 4.57 20.08 -5.93
N PHE A 120 4.32 19.74 -4.67
CA PHE A 120 4.52 18.41 -4.09
C PHE A 120 3.21 17.73 -3.68
N LYS A 121 2.05 18.39 -3.85
CA LYS A 121 0.74 17.92 -3.39
C LYS A 121 0.34 16.59 -4.04
N MET A 122 0.41 16.54 -5.38
CA MET A 122 0.03 15.32 -6.12
C MET A 122 0.99 14.14 -5.93
N SER A 123 2.29 14.42 -5.84
CA SER A 123 3.32 13.37 -5.75
C SER A 123 4.69 13.97 -5.41
N TRP A 124 5.32 13.43 -4.37
CA TRP A 124 6.66 13.85 -4.00
C TRP A 124 7.70 13.55 -5.07
N ALA A 125 7.53 12.46 -5.83
CA ALA A 125 8.44 12.11 -6.92
C ALA A 125 8.39 13.14 -8.07
N ARG A 126 7.20 13.66 -8.37
CA ARG A 126 7.02 14.71 -9.38
C ARG A 126 7.65 16.03 -8.92
N GLY A 127 7.35 16.46 -7.69
CA GLY A 127 7.96 17.67 -7.14
C GLY A 127 9.48 17.60 -7.09
N LEU A 128 10.05 16.44 -6.72
CA LEU A 128 11.51 16.23 -6.72
C LEU A 128 12.09 16.40 -8.12
N LYS A 129 11.44 15.85 -9.16
CA LYS A 129 11.86 16.05 -10.55
C LYS A 129 11.92 17.55 -10.89
N ASP A 130 10.88 18.30 -10.54
CA ASP A 130 10.78 19.73 -10.83
C ASP A 130 11.84 20.56 -10.06
N ILE A 131 12.14 20.19 -8.79
CA ILE A 131 13.28 20.76 -8.04
C ILE A 131 14.60 20.50 -8.77
N LEU A 132 14.84 19.27 -9.21
CA LEU A 132 16.09 18.89 -9.87
C LEU A 132 16.28 19.64 -11.19
N GLU A 133 15.21 19.80 -11.98
CA GLU A 133 15.23 20.64 -13.19
C GLU A 133 15.52 22.11 -12.85
N ALA A 134 14.97 22.63 -11.75
CA ALA A 134 15.24 23.99 -11.29
C ALA A 134 16.70 24.16 -10.83
N PHE A 135 17.27 23.17 -10.15
CA PHE A 135 18.67 23.16 -9.71
C PHE A 135 19.64 23.09 -10.87
N GLU A 136 19.34 22.28 -11.89
CA GLU A 136 20.15 22.19 -13.10
C GLU A 136 20.18 23.52 -13.85
N LYS A 137 19.00 24.15 -14.07
CA LYS A 137 18.88 25.48 -14.69
C LYS A 137 19.66 26.55 -13.92
N GLN A 138 19.73 26.41 -12.60
CA GLN A 138 20.41 27.35 -11.70
C GLN A 138 21.88 26.98 -11.42
N LYS A 139 22.37 25.88 -11.99
CA LYS A 139 23.73 25.35 -11.79
C LYS A 139 24.09 25.20 -10.30
N VAL A 140 23.15 24.67 -9.51
CA VAL A 140 23.38 24.40 -8.09
C VAL A 140 24.53 23.40 -7.95
N PRO A 141 25.54 23.69 -7.11
CA PRO A 141 26.67 22.78 -6.92
C PRO A 141 26.22 21.43 -6.38
N LYS A 142 26.78 20.35 -6.93
CA LYS A 142 26.63 18.99 -6.40
C LYS A 142 27.89 18.18 -6.65
N GLU A 143 28.18 17.27 -5.75
CA GLU A 143 29.18 16.22 -5.91
C GLU A 143 28.66 15.09 -6.79
N VAL A 144 29.50 14.06 -6.99
CA VAL A 144 29.07 12.81 -7.60
C VAL A 144 28.00 12.16 -6.72
N ALA A 145 26.90 11.73 -7.34
CA ALA A 145 25.82 11.06 -6.64
C ALA A 145 26.34 9.79 -5.94
N ASP A 146 25.96 9.63 -4.67
CA ASP A 146 26.37 8.51 -3.83
C ASP A 146 25.22 8.14 -2.89
N ALA A 147 24.47 7.11 -3.28
CA ALA A 147 23.35 6.60 -2.49
C ALA A 147 23.78 6.04 -1.12
N SER A 148 25.06 5.65 -0.96
CA SER A 148 25.56 5.10 0.30
C SER A 148 25.60 6.15 1.42
N LYS A 149 25.87 7.43 1.09
CA LYS A 149 25.85 8.55 2.06
C LYS A 149 24.48 8.71 2.72
N SER A 150 23.41 8.68 1.92
CA SER A 150 22.02 8.72 2.42
C SER A 150 21.74 7.54 3.36
N ASN A 151 22.12 6.33 2.97
CA ASN A 151 21.89 5.14 3.78
C ASN A 151 22.68 5.17 5.09
N LEU A 152 23.94 5.59 5.06
CA LEU A 152 24.77 5.71 6.27
C LEU A 152 24.21 6.74 7.24
N LEU A 153 23.79 7.91 6.74
CA LEU A 153 23.18 8.96 7.56
C LEU A 153 21.88 8.47 8.20
N TYR A 154 21.03 7.79 7.42
CA TYR A 154 19.80 7.18 7.95
C TYR A 154 20.09 6.15 9.05
N GLN A 155 21.13 5.31 8.84
CA GLN A 155 21.56 4.33 9.83
C GLN A 155 22.03 4.97 11.13
N GLN A 156 22.86 6.02 11.04
CA GLN A 156 23.43 6.71 12.19
C GLN A 156 22.38 7.45 13.02
N ILE A 157 21.42 8.11 12.38
CA ILE A 157 20.44 8.97 13.05
C ILE A 157 19.24 8.18 13.54
N PHE A 158 18.72 7.23 12.74
CA PHE A 158 17.40 6.64 13.00
C PHE A 158 17.43 5.16 13.38
N LEU A 159 18.49 4.43 13.04
CA LEU A 159 18.49 2.99 13.22
C LEU A 159 19.09 2.51 14.54
N HIS A 160 19.65 3.36 15.41
CA HIS A 160 20.06 3.06 16.81
C HIS A 160 20.20 1.55 17.12
N ASP A 161 21.31 0.95 16.64
CA ASP A 161 21.70 -0.48 16.77
C ASP A 161 20.99 -1.52 15.88
N LYS A 162 20.13 -1.10 14.95
CA LYS A 162 19.51 -1.95 13.93
C LYS A 162 20.41 -1.98 12.70
N SER A 163 21.16 -3.07 12.56
CA SER A 163 22.00 -3.33 11.40
C SER A 163 21.37 -4.35 10.47
N VAL A 164 21.66 -4.19 9.18
CA VAL A 164 21.48 -5.27 8.21
C VAL A 164 22.57 -6.30 8.48
N ILE A 165 22.18 -7.56 8.57
CA ILE A 165 23.09 -8.68 8.80
C ILE A 165 23.28 -9.40 7.47
N GLU A 166 24.51 -9.59 7.04
CA GLU A 166 24.81 -10.50 5.93
C GLU A 166 24.60 -11.93 6.40
N LYS A 167 23.44 -12.48 6.06
CA LYS A 167 23.04 -13.82 6.42
C LYS A 167 22.06 -14.33 5.39
N GLU A 168 22.34 -15.54 4.91
CA GLU A 168 21.40 -16.26 4.05
C GLU A 168 20.14 -16.63 4.83
N GLU A 169 18.98 -16.22 4.33
CA GLU A 169 17.69 -16.49 4.96
C GLU A 169 16.61 -16.77 3.91
N ILE A 170 15.68 -17.66 4.28
CA ILE A 170 14.50 -18.00 3.48
C ILE A 170 13.33 -17.15 4.00
N TYR A 171 12.76 -16.38 3.09
CA TYR A 171 11.61 -15.52 3.32
C TYR A 171 10.37 -16.14 2.71
N ASP A 172 9.35 -16.36 3.53
CA ASP A 172 8.02 -16.73 3.03
C ASP A 172 7.28 -15.49 2.56
N SER A 173 6.76 -15.54 1.34
CA SER A 173 5.85 -14.52 0.84
C SER A 173 4.43 -14.75 1.34
N ASN A 174 3.55 -13.84 0.95
CA ASN A 174 2.11 -14.02 1.04
C ASN A 174 1.50 -14.52 -0.29
N TRP A 175 2.31 -15.10 -1.18
CA TRP A 175 1.87 -15.61 -2.47
C TRP A 175 1.71 -17.13 -2.40
N LEU A 176 0.52 -17.61 -2.71
CA LEU A 176 0.20 -19.02 -2.80
C LEU A 176 0.15 -19.42 -4.28
N SER A 177 1.01 -20.34 -4.71
CA SER A 177 1.07 -20.75 -6.12
C SER A 177 -0.23 -21.40 -6.58
N ILE A 178 -0.74 -21.00 -7.74
CA ILE A 178 -1.82 -21.74 -8.40
C ILE A 178 -1.18 -22.93 -9.12
N LEU A 179 -1.55 -24.14 -8.71
CA LEU A 179 -0.94 -25.40 -9.15
C LEU A 179 -1.49 -25.88 -10.49
N SER A 180 -2.78 -25.67 -10.74
CA SER A 180 -3.43 -26.06 -11.98
C SER A 180 -4.69 -25.23 -12.26
N PHE A 181 -5.05 -25.18 -13.54
CA PHE A 181 -6.24 -24.54 -14.05
C PHE A 181 -7.10 -25.55 -14.83
N PRO A 182 -8.42 -25.31 -14.95
CA PRO A 182 -9.25 -25.95 -15.95
C PRO A 182 -8.67 -25.81 -17.37
N GLU A 183 -8.88 -26.82 -18.22
CA GLU A 183 -8.26 -26.89 -19.55
C GLU A 183 -8.71 -25.77 -20.50
N GLU A 184 -9.97 -25.34 -20.39
CA GLU A 184 -10.59 -24.41 -21.34
C GLU A 184 -11.30 -23.26 -20.60
N LEU A 185 -11.01 -22.03 -21.00
CA LEU A 185 -11.88 -20.88 -20.72
C LEU A 185 -13.03 -20.85 -21.72
N ARG A 186 -14.28 -20.86 -21.22
CA ARG A 186 -15.50 -21.01 -22.02
C ARG A 186 -16.29 -19.73 -22.09
N PHE A 187 -16.79 -19.42 -23.28
CA PHE A 187 -17.65 -18.28 -23.56
C PHE A 187 -18.99 -18.82 -24.10
N HIS A 188 -19.98 -18.93 -23.22
CA HIS A 188 -21.30 -19.44 -23.57
C HIS A 188 -22.19 -18.33 -24.14
N GLU A 189 -22.70 -18.52 -25.36
CA GLU A 189 -23.57 -17.52 -26.02
C GLU A 189 -25.05 -17.77 -25.69
N TYR A 190 -25.50 -17.27 -24.54
CA TYR A 190 -26.89 -17.40 -24.13
C TYR A 190 -27.86 -16.46 -24.85
N ASN A 191 -27.42 -15.63 -25.81
CA ASN A 191 -28.28 -14.72 -26.58
C ASN A 191 -29.24 -13.92 -25.66
N TRP A 192 -30.54 -13.86 -25.96
CA TRP A 192 -31.58 -13.20 -25.13
C TRP A 192 -31.90 -13.96 -23.84
N MET A 193 -31.40 -15.18 -23.65
CA MET A 193 -31.68 -16.03 -22.49
C MET A 193 -30.93 -15.57 -21.23
N LEU A 194 -29.87 -14.78 -21.38
CA LEU A 194 -29.22 -14.09 -20.26
C LEU A 194 -29.69 -12.61 -20.24
N PRO A 195 -30.63 -12.23 -19.35
CA PRO A 195 -31.19 -10.87 -19.35
C PRO A 195 -30.11 -9.80 -19.24
N LYS A 196 -30.21 -8.70 -19.99
CA LYS A 196 -29.16 -7.65 -20.06
C LYS A 196 -28.72 -7.11 -18.70
N ARG A 197 -29.59 -7.13 -17.69
CA ARG A 197 -29.33 -6.64 -16.32
C ARG A 197 -29.19 -7.76 -15.27
N PHE A 198 -29.09 -9.02 -15.71
CA PHE A 198 -28.85 -10.12 -14.78
C PHE A 198 -27.48 -9.97 -14.12
N ASP A 199 -27.44 -10.03 -12.79
CA ASP A 199 -26.19 -9.99 -12.03
C ASP A 199 -25.56 -11.38 -12.01
N VAL A 200 -24.51 -11.56 -12.81
CA VAL A 200 -23.79 -12.83 -12.92
C VAL A 200 -23.05 -13.19 -11.64
N ARG A 201 -22.92 -12.27 -10.67
CA ARG A 201 -22.26 -12.51 -9.38
C ARG A 201 -23.10 -13.35 -8.42
N GLU A 202 -24.40 -13.49 -8.70
CA GLU A 202 -25.34 -14.33 -7.93
C GLU A 202 -25.33 -15.80 -8.40
N LEU A 203 -24.56 -16.13 -9.43
CA LEU A 203 -24.44 -17.51 -9.91
C LEU A 203 -23.62 -18.36 -8.93
N THR A 204 -23.97 -19.64 -8.84
CA THR A 204 -23.29 -20.64 -8.00
C THR A 204 -21.82 -20.82 -8.37
N PHE A 205 -21.46 -20.66 -9.64
CA PHE A 205 -20.07 -20.75 -10.10
C PHE A 205 -19.58 -19.41 -10.64
N PRO A 206 -18.27 -19.14 -10.53
CA PRO A 206 -17.65 -17.92 -11.05
C PRO A 206 -17.97 -17.70 -12.53
N ALA A 207 -18.55 -16.54 -12.83
CA ALA A 207 -18.85 -16.15 -14.19
C ALA A 207 -18.77 -14.63 -14.36
N VAL A 208 -18.33 -14.20 -15.55
CA VAL A 208 -18.21 -12.79 -15.92
C VAL A 208 -18.90 -12.57 -17.25
N ARG A 209 -19.70 -11.51 -17.35
CA ARG A 209 -20.32 -11.12 -18.62
C ARG A 209 -19.27 -10.50 -19.55
N TYR A 210 -19.14 -11.04 -20.75
CA TYR A 210 -18.29 -10.50 -21.81
C TYR A 210 -19.09 -10.36 -23.11
N LYS A 211 -19.43 -9.13 -23.49
CA LYS A 211 -20.35 -8.85 -24.62
C LYS A 211 -21.65 -9.66 -24.46
N ASN A 212 -21.98 -10.50 -25.44
CA ASN A 212 -23.16 -11.38 -25.44
C ASN A 212 -22.87 -12.78 -24.85
N TYR A 213 -21.69 -12.97 -24.27
CA TYR A 213 -21.23 -14.24 -23.71
C TYR A 213 -21.18 -14.21 -22.18
N LEU A 214 -21.39 -15.38 -21.59
CA LEU A 214 -20.99 -15.66 -20.22
C LEU A 214 -19.61 -16.34 -20.25
N CYS A 215 -18.59 -15.64 -19.76
CA CYS A 215 -17.23 -16.14 -19.62
C CYS A 215 -17.09 -16.88 -18.29
N THR A 216 -16.64 -18.13 -18.31
CA THR A 216 -16.51 -18.99 -17.13
C THR A 216 -15.63 -20.19 -17.46
N PHE A 217 -15.18 -20.89 -16.42
CA PHE A 217 -14.59 -22.22 -16.56
C PHE A 217 -15.65 -23.32 -16.45
N ALA A 218 -16.81 -23.06 -15.83
CA ALA A 218 -17.91 -24.02 -15.71
C ALA A 218 -18.46 -24.48 -17.07
N TRP A 219 -19.18 -25.59 -17.05
CA TRP A 219 -19.92 -26.04 -18.22
C TRP A 219 -21.28 -25.33 -18.30
N ALA A 220 -21.86 -25.29 -19.50
CA ALA A 220 -23.15 -24.64 -19.70
C ALA A 220 -24.28 -25.22 -18.83
N TYR A 221 -24.23 -26.54 -18.56
CA TYR A 221 -25.25 -27.20 -17.74
C TYR A 221 -25.20 -26.81 -16.26
N ASP A 222 -24.07 -26.29 -15.78
CA ASP A 222 -23.91 -25.83 -14.39
C ASP A 222 -24.82 -24.64 -14.06
N PHE A 223 -25.26 -23.91 -15.09
CA PHE A 223 -26.12 -22.75 -14.93
C PHE A 223 -27.60 -23.04 -15.17
N THR A 224 -27.96 -24.27 -15.54
CA THR A 224 -29.34 -24.62 -15.94
C THR A 224 -30.37 -24.27 -14.88
N TYR A 225 -30.05 -24.49 -13.60
CA TYR A 225 -30.96 -24.18 -12.50
C TYR A 225 -31.18 -22.67 -12.30
N HIS A 226 -30.12 -21.87 -12.42
CA HIS A 226 -30.17 -20.42 -12.27
C HIS A 226 -30.71 -19.72 -13.52
N LEU A 227 -30.58 -20.36 -14.67
CA LEU A 227 -30.98 -19.86 -15.98
C LEU A 227 -31.87 -20.91 -16.68
N PRO A 228 -33.09 -21.22 -16.18
CA PRO A 228 -33.90 -22.36 -16.64
C PRO A 228 -34.23 -22.35 -18.15
N LYS A 229 -34.17 -21.18 -18.80
CA LYS A 229 -34.35 -21.07 -20.27
C LYS A 229 -33.14 -21.53 -21.08
N THR A 230 -32.03 -21.91 -20.44
CA THR A 230 -30.81 -22.40 -21.09
C THR A 230 -30.77 -23.92 -21.21
N GLU A 231 -31.79 -24.65 -20.75
CA GLU A 231 -31.92 -26.11 -20.95
C GLU A 231 -31.83 -26.53 -22.42
N THR A 232 -32.34 -25.68 -23.32
CA THR A 232 -32.28 -25.89 -24.78
C THR A 232 -31.02 -25.28 -25.42
N TYR A 233 -30.00 -24.93 -24.64
CA TYR A 233 -28.77 -24.33 -25.13
C TYR A 233 -27.98 -25.30 -26.03
N HIS A 234 -27.53 -24.81 -27.18
CA HIS A 234 -26.69 -25.59 -28.09
C HIS A 234 -25.21 -25.41 -27.75
N LYS A 235 -24.55 -26.49 -27.29
CA LYS A 235 -23.12 -26.49 -26.93
C LYS A 235 -22.21 -25.95 -28.05
N SER A 236 -22.58 -26.12 -29.32
CA SER A 236 -21.87 -25.61 -30.49
C SER A 236 -21.73 -24.09 -30.54
N LYS A 237 -22.50 -23.34 -29.74
CA LYS A 237 -22.39 -21.88 -29.59
C LYS A 237 -21.37 -21.44 -28.53
N THR A 238 -20.66 -22.39 -27.91
CA THR A 238 -19.61 -22.08 -26.94
C THR A 238 -18.30 -21.89 -27.67
N ILE A 239 -17.67 -20.72 -27.49
CA ILE A 239 -16.25 -20.55 -27.84
C ILE A 239 -15.42 -21.09 -26.68
N ARG A 240 -14.44 -21.93 -26.99
CA ARG A 240 -13.55 -22.56 -26.01
C ARG A 240 -12.13 -22.18 -26.36
N ILE A 241 -11.41 -21.65 -25.38
CA ILE A 241 -10.03 -21.20 -25.55
C ILE A 241 -9.18 -22.00 -24.57
N PRO A 242 -8.13 -22.72 -25.03
CA PRO A 242 -7.23 -23.42 -24.13
C PRO A 242 -6.59 -22.45 -23.13
N THR A 243 -6.69 -22.76 -21.84
CA THR A 243 -6.18 -21.91 -20.77
C THR A 243 -4.66 -21.76 -20.85
N GLU A 244 -3.96 -22.83 -21.24
CA GLU A 244 -2.51 -22.83 -21.41
C GLU A 244 -2.04 -21.81 -22.46
N GLU A 245 -2.75 -21.70 -23.60
CA GLU A 245 -2.44 -20.71 -24.63
C GLU A 245 -2.61 -19.27 -24.12
N ILE A 246 -3.61 -19.05 -23.26
CA ILE A 246 -3.81 -17.74 -22.63
C ILE A 246 -2.64 -17.44 -21.69
N LEU A 247 -2.32 -18.37 -20.78
CA LEU A 247 -1.31 -18.16 -19.74
C LEU A 247 0.09 -17.98 -20.32
N SER A 248 0.49 -18.83 -21.28
CA SER A 248 1.78 -18.74 -21.98
C SER A 248 1.90 -17.50 -22.88
N GLY A 249 0.77 -16.89 -23.25
CA GLY A 249 0.74 -15.73 -24.14
C GLY A 249 0.74 -16.08 -25.63
N SER A 250 0.63 -17.36 -25.99
CA SER A 250 0.58 -17.81 -27.39
C SER A 250 -0.78 -17.63 -28.05
N TYR A 251 -1.85 -17.43 -27.27
CA TYR A 251 -3.19 -17.19 -27.81
C TYR A 251 -3.26 -15.88 -28.60
N ASP A 252 -3.59 -15.98 -29.89
CA ASP A 252 -3.84 -14.87 -30.80
C ASP A 252 -5.16 -15.08 -31.55
N SER A 253 -6.08 -14.12 -31.44
CA SER A 253 -7.39 -14.18 -32.08
C SER A 253 -8.04 -12.80 -32.17
N ASN A 254 -8.88 -12.63 -33.19
CA ASN A 254 -9.71 -11.44 -33.36
C ASN A 254 -10.93 -11.39 -32.41
N PHE A 255 -11.26 -12.49 -31.72
CA PHE A 255 -12.43 -12.55 -30.83
C PHE A 255 -12.23 -11.69 -29.57
N ILE A 256 -11.11 -11.91 -28.89
CA ILE A 256 -10.72 -11.30 -27.62
C ILE A 256 -9.20 -11.27 -27.55
N ARG A 257 -8.63 -10.20 -26.98
CA ARG A 257 -7.17 -10.09 -26.82
C ARG A 257 -6.70 -10.97 -25.65
N ASN A 258 -5.50 -11.55 -25.73
CA ASN A 258 -4.91 -12.34 -24.65
C ASN A 258 -4.92 -11.62 -23.29
N ALA A 259 -4.56 -10.33 -23.27
CA ALA A 259 -4.58 -9.50 -22.06
C ALA A 259 -5.98 -9.42 -21.42
N GLU A 260 -7.03 -9.37 -22.23
CA GLU A 260 -8.42 -9.35 -21.75
C GLU A 260 -8.84 -10.72 -21.24
N CYS A 261 -8.43 -11.83 -21.87
CA CYS A 261 -8.60 -13.17 -21.31
C CYS A 261 -7.96 -13.31 -19.93
N LYS A 262 -6.70 -12.84 -19.78
CA LYS A 262 -5.99 -12.82 -18.49
C LYS A 262 -6.77 -12.01 -17.44
N ARG A 263 -7.32 -10.85 -17.82
CA ARG A 263 -8.17 -10.03 -16.94
C ARG A 263 -9.45 -10.76 -16.51
N LEU A 264 -10.09 -11.51 -17.42
CA LEU A 264 -11.27 -12.32 -17.12
C LEU A 264 -10.94 -13.49 -16.18
N ILE A 265 -9.83 -14.20 -16.41
CA ILE A 265 -9.35 -15.26 -15.52
C ILE A 265 -9.11 -14.73 -14.10
N VAL A 266 -8.48 -13.56 -13.94
CA VAL A 266 -8.28 -12.94 -12.62
C VAL A 266 -9.61 -12.65 -11.92
N GLN A 267 -10.60 -12.12 -12.64
CA GLN A 267 -11.95 -11.89 -12.06
C GLN A 267 -12.63 -13.20 -11.63
N LEU A 268 -12.53 -14.25 -12.45
CA LEU A 268 -13.07 -15.57 -12.12
C LEU A 268 -12.40 -16.16 -10.87
N LEU A 269 -11.07 -16.09 -10.77
CA LEU A 269 -10.34 -16.57 -9.60
C LEU A 269 -10.72 -15.81 -8.32
N ASN A 270 -10.83 -14.48 -8.39
CA ASN A 270 -11.23 -13.67 -7.24
C ASN A 270 -12.66 -14.00 -6.79
N LYS A 271 -13.58 -14.19 -7.74
CA LYS A 271 -14.96 -14.61 -7.42
C LYS A 271 -15.00 -16.03 -6.86
N ALA A 272 -14.19 -16.94 -7.39
CA ALA A 272 -14.07 -18.31 -6.87
C ALA A 272 -13.54 -18.31 -5.43
N PHE A 273 -12.58 -17.44 -5.11
CA PHE A 273 -12.10 -17.26 -3.75
C PHE A 273 -13.19 -16.72 -2.81
N GLU A 274 -13.97 -15.74 -3.23
CA GLU A 274 -15.12 -15.23 -2.46
C GLU A 274 -16.13 -16.34 -2.15
N LEU A 275 -16.55 -17.08 -3.18
CA LEU A 275 -17.48 -18.22 -3.00
C LEU A 275 -16.89 -19.29 -2.07
N ARG A 276 -15.59 -19.58 -2.21
CA ARG A 276 -14.90 -20.52 -1.34
C ARG A 276 -14.91 -20.08 0.12
N MET A 277 -14.78 -18.78 0.38
CA MET A 277 -14.85 -18.26 1.74
C MET A 277 -16.26 -18.36 2.31
N LYS A 278 -17.33 -18.24 1.51
CA LYS A 278 -18.71 -18.44 1.98
C LYS A 278 -18.99 -19.88 2.42
N ASP A 279 -18.34 -20.84 1.77
CA ASP A 279 -18.44 -22.27 2.13
C ASP A 279 -17.61 -22.60 3.39
N LYS A 280 -16.59 -21.80 3.67
CA LYS A 280 -15.82 -21.89 4.92
C LYS A 280 -16.55 -21.06 5.97
N GLU A 281 -16.55 -21.50 7.23
CA GLU A 281 -17.37 -20.87 8.27
C GLU A 281 -16.72 -19.58 8.81
N VAL A 282 -16.41 -18.64 7.92
CA VAL A 282 -15.82 -17.32 8.15
C VAL A 282 -16.87 -16.23 7.94
N GLN A 283 -16.63 -15.06 8.52
CA GLN A 283 -17.45 -13.87 8.36
C GLN A 283 -16.82 -12.93 7.34
N GLU A 284 -17.66 -12.21 6.61
CA GLU A 284 -17.25 -11.24 5.60
C GLU A 284 -17.21 -9.83 6.18
N TYR A 285 -16.30 -9.02 5.68
CA TYR A 285 -16.25 -7.59 5.93
C TYR A 285 -15.86 -6.86 4.64
N GLU A 286 -16.76 -6.00 4.16
CA GLU A 286 -16.52 -5.19 2.97
C GLU A 286 -15.65 -3.99 3.34
N MET A 287 -14.48 -3.90 2.70
CA MET A 287 -13.61 -2.72 2.75
C MET A 287 -13.79 -1.92 1.45
N SER A 288 -13.22 -0.71 1.37
CA SER A 288 -13.32 0.19 0.21
C SER A 288 -13.05 -0.49 -1.14
N ASN A 289 -12.05 -1.37 -1.21
CA ASN A 289 -11.60 -1.98 -2.47
C ASN A 289 -11.61 -3.52 -2.51
N LYS A 290 -11.95 -4.19 -1.41
CA LYS A 290 -11.86 -5.65 -1.27
C LYS A 290 -12.68 -6.17 -0.10
N THR A 291 -13.10 -7.42 -0.19
CA THR A 291 -13.73 -8.15 0.92
C THR A 291 -12.66 -8.89 1.72
N ALA A 292 -12.73 -8.77 3.04
CA ALA A 292 -11.89 -9.49 3.98
C ALA A 292 -12.73 -10.53 4.76
N TYR A 293 -12.06 -11.59 5.20
CA TYR A 293 -12.68 -12.76 5.83
C TYR A 293 -12.04 -13.03 7.17
N TRP A 294 -12.86 -13.28 8.19
CA TRP A 294 -12.40 -13.40 9.57
C TRP A 294 -13.18 -14.44 10.37
N LEU A 295 -12.64 -14.90 11.49
CA LEU A 295 -13.24 -15.95 12.32
C LEU A 295 -13.92 -15.37 13.56
N GLU A 296 -15.17 -15.77 13.81
CA GLU A 296 -15.87 -15.43 15.05
C GLU A 296 -15.20 -16.06 16.28
N LYS A 297 -15.40 -15.40 17.42
CA LYS A 297 -14.97 -15.94 18.71
C LYS A 297 -15.76 -17.20 19.07
N GLY A 298 -15.06 -18.21 19.56
CA GLY A 298 -15.60 -19.50 19.93
C GLY A 298 -15.79 -20.45 18.73
N LYS A 299 -15.45 -20.02 17.51
CA LYS A 299 -15.56 -20.85 16.32
C LYS A 299 -14.52 -21.98 16.30
N LEU A 300 -13.30 -21.66 16.74
CA LEU A 300 -12.22 -22.62 16.89
C LEU A 300 -12.12 -23.07 18.36
N GLU A 301 -11.63 -24.30 18.59
CA GLU A 301 -11.36 -24.75 19.96
C GLU A 301 -10.34 -23.80 20.61
N LYS A 302 -10.76 -23.14 21.70
CA LYS A 302 -9.97 -22.14 22.43
C LYS A 302 -9.45 -21.00 21.53
N ASP A 303 -10.18 -20.67 20.46
CA ASP A 303 -9.83 -19.60 19.52
C ASP A 303 -8.48 -19.80 18.80
N LYS A 304 -8.05 -21.06 18.69
CA LYS A 304 -6.75 -21.46 18.13
C LYS A 304 -6.92 -22.48 17.00
N PHE A 305 -6.05 -22.35 16.01
CA PHE A 305 -5.82 -23.38 14.99
C PHE A 305 -4.35 -23.80 15.04
N GLU A 306 -4.06 -25.10 15.12
CA GLU A 306 -2.70 -25.64 15.24
C GLU A 306 -1.81 -24.89 16.25
N LYS A 307 -2.35 -24.67 17.47
CA LYS A 307 -1.71 -23.92 18.58
C LYS A 307 -1.55 -22.41 18.34
N THR A 308 -1.84 -21.91 17.15
CA THR A 308 -1.80 -20.49 16.80
C THR A 308 -3.13 -19.83 17.14
N MET A 309 -3.09 -18.75 17.92
CA MET A 309 -4.29 -17.98 18.27
C MET A 309 -4.71 -17.07 17.10
N LEU A 310 -5.93 -17.26 16.61
CA LEU A 310 -6.51 -16.47 15.52
C LEU A 310 -7.60 -15.50 16.00
N VAL A 311 -8.15 -15.72 17.19
CA VAL A 311 -9.03 -14.77 17.88
C VAL A 311 -8.53 -14.59 19.31
N GLY A 312 -8.56 -13.38 19.84
CA GLY A 312 -8.10 -13.12 21.21
C GLY A 312 -8.68 -11.84 21.80
N LYS A 313 -8.27 -11.52 23.03
CA LYS A 313 -8.81 -10.38 23.79
C LYS A 313 -7.81 -9.23 23.85
N GLN A 314 -8.30 -8.01 23.65
CA GLN A 314 -7.59 -6.76 23.89
C GLN A 314 -8.46 -5.86 24.77
N LYS A 315 -8.13 -5.77 26.07
CA LYS A 315 -8.95 -5.06 27.08
C LYS A 315 -10.41 -5.54 27.08
N ASP A 316 -11.33 -4.68 26.71
CA ASP A 316 -12.78 -4.88 26.61
C ASP A 316 -13.23 -5.41 25.24
N LYS A 317 -12.32 -5.50 24.26
CA LYS A 317 -12.61 -5.92 22.88
C LYS A 317 -12.01 -7.29 22.58
N ASN A 318 -12.48 -7.91 21.50
CA ASN A 318 -11.86 -9.09 20.92
C ASN A 318 -11.25 -8.70 19.58
N TRP A 319 -10.03 -9.15 19.32
CA TRP A 319 -9.37 -9.02 18.03
C TRP A 319 -9.52 -10.33 17.25
N HIS A 320 -9.66 -10.20 15.93
CA HIS A 320 -9.87 -11.30 15.00
C HIS A 320 -8.86 -11.18 13.88
N PHE A 321 -8.06 -12.21 13.67
CA PHE A 321 -7.20 -12.29 12.49
C PHE A 321 -8.06 -12.50 11.27
N ALA A 322 -7.73 -11.77 10.21
CA ALA A 322 -8.51 -11.73 9.00
C ALA A 322 -7.60 -11.76 7.77
N ILE A 323 -8.14 -12.21 6.64
CA ILE A 323 -7.42 -12.26 5.37
C ILE A 323 -8.26 -11.70 4.22
N SER A 324 -7.60 -11.20 3.18
CA SER A 324 -8.24 -10.90 1.89
C SER A 324 -7.40 -11.50 0.76
N GLY A 325 -8.02 -12.01 -0.29
CA GLY A 325 -7.33 -12.62 -1.42
C GLY A 325 -7.37 -11.76 -2.68
N ALA A 326 -6.29 -11.79 -3.45
CA ALA A 326 -6.20 -11.18 -4.78
C ALA A 326 -5.36 -12.05 -5.72
N SER A 327 -5.96 -12.52 -6.81
CA SER A 327 -5.26 -13.33 -7.80
C SER A 327 -4.40 -12.49 -8.73
N LYS A 328 -3.20 -13.00 -9.05
CA LYS A 328 -2.26 -12.41 -10.00
C LYS A 328 -1.75 -13.49 -10.94
N LEU A 329 -1.60 -13.16 -12.22
CA LEU A 329 -1.03 -14.06 -13.23
C LEU A 329 0.44 -13.74 -13.57
N TYR A 330 0.93 -12.58 -13.14
CA TYR A 330 2.31 -12.13 -13.36
C TYR A 330 3.03 -11.94 -12.01
N PRO A 331 4.32 -12.32 -11.88
CA PRO A 331 5.17 -12.94 -12.90
C PRO A 331 4.81 -14.40 -13.23
N PHE A 332 4.06 -15.05 -12.34
CA PHE A 332 3.45 -16.36 -12.54
C PHE A 332 2.13 -16.44 -11.73
N PRO A 333 1.25 -17.43 -11.98
CA PRO A 333 -0.04 -17.52 -11.32
C PRO A 333 0.03 -17.76 -9.81
N VAL A 334 -0.50 -16.82 -9.04
CA VAL A 334 -0.57 -16.87 -7.57
C VAL A 334 -1.90 -16.31 -7.05
N LEU A 335 -2.33 -16.81 -5.90
CA LEU A 335 -3.28 -16.13 -5.03
C LEU A 335 -2.48 -15.39 -3.95
N MET A 336 -2.48 -14.06 -4.00
CA MET A 336 -1.82 -13.22 -3.01
C MET A 336 -2.78 -12.94 -1.85
N ILE A 337 -2.35 -13.17 -0.62
CA ILE A 337 -3.19 -13.03 0.58
C ILE A 337 -2.68 -11.87 1.44
N SER A 338 -3.54 -10.91 1.77
CA SER A 338 -3.22 -9.84 2.72
C SER A 338 -3.78 -10.17 4.09
N SER A 339 -3.05 -9.79 5.15
CA SER A 339 -3.46 -10.00 6.55
C SER A 339 -4.09 -8.74 7.12
N HIS A 340 -5.10 -8.92 7.96
CA HIS A 340 -5.87 -7.86 8.61
C HIS A 340 -6.14 -8.22 10.08
N ILE A 341 -6.55 -7.22 10.87
CA ILE A 341 -7.07 -7.44 12.23
C ILE A 341 -8.33 -6.61 12.38
N PHE A 342 -9.42 -7.27 12.77
CA PHE A 342 -10.68 -6.60 13.08
C PHE A 342 -11.06 -6.74 14.54
N PHE A 343 -11.90 -5.82 15.02
CA PHE A 343 -12.32 -5.78 16.42
C PHE A 343 -13.83 -5.89 16.57
N THR A 344 -14.23 -6.66 17.57
CA THR A 344 -15.62 -6.81 18.01
C THR A 344 -15.71 -6.53 19.51
N ALA A 345 -16.88 -6.11 19.98
CA ALA A 345 -17.13 -5.98 21.43
C ALA A 345 -17.50 -7.33 22.06
N ASP A 346 -18.35 -8.11 21.39
CA ASP A 346 -18.95 -9.35 21.88
C ASP A 346 -18.28 -10.63 21.34
N GLY A 347 -17.38 -10.50 20.37
CA GLY A 347 -16.76 -11.63 19.67
C GLY A 347 -17.42 -11.99 18.34
N LYS A 348 -18.48 -11.28 17.94
CA LYS A 348 -19.34 -11.62 16.79
C LYS A 348 -19.68 -10.43 15.89
N LYS A 349 -20.02 -9.27 16.45
CA LYS A 349 -20.33 -8.08 15.66
C LYS A 349 -19.14 -7.12 15.66
N LEU A 350 -18.73 -6.71 14.45
CA LEU A 350 -17.69 -5.70 14.27
C LEU A 350 -18.08 -4.37 14.92
N ILE A 351 -17.08 -3.67 15.43
CA ILE A 351 -17.24 -2.29 15.89
C ILE A 351 -17.35 -1.39 14.66
N ASP A 352 -18.49 -0.72 14.50
CA ASP A 352 -18.82 0.07 13.31
C ASP A 352 -17.95 1.34 13.17
N SER A 353 -17.31 1.82 14.25
CA SER A 353 -16.45 3.01 14.21
C SER A 353 -15.07 2.71 13.61
N SER A 354 -14.79 3.26 12.43
CA SER A 354 -13.49 3.17 11.73
C SER A 354 -12.33 3.65 12.62
N SER A 355 -12.45 4.83 13.25
CA SER A 355 -11.43 5.36 14.17
C SER A 355 -11.08 4.37 15.30
N VAL A 356 -12.09 3.68 15.83
CA VAL A 356 -11.89 2.64 16.85
C VAL A 356 -11.18 1.41 16.27
N GLN A 357 -11.58 0.94 15.08
CA GLN A 357 -10.90 -0.17 14.40
C GLN A 357 -9.41 0.16 14.16
N HIS A 358 -9.10 1.32 13.59
CA HIS A 358 -7.73 1.72 13.27
C HIS A 358 -6.85 1.85 14.52
N SER A 359 -7.33 2.57 15.54
CA SER A 359 -6.58 2.78 16.79
C SER A 359 -6.33 1.45 17.53
N SER A 360 -7.33 0.56 17.57
CA SER A 360 -7.18 -0.78 18.15
C SER A 360 -6.23 -1.67 17.34
N ARG A 361 -6.31 -1.63 16.00
CA ARG A 361 -5.38 -2.35 15.10
C ARG A 361 -3.94 -1.94 15.33
N ARG A 362 -3.65 -0.63 15.32
CA ARG A 362 -2.29 -0.11 15.58
C ARG A 362 -1.78 -0.57 16.95
N ARG A 363 -2.61 -0.47 17.98
CA ARG A 363 -2.26 -0.91 19.33
C ARG A 363 -2.00 -2.42 19.42
N GLN A 364 -2.80 -3.25 18.73
CA GLN A 364 -2.65 -4.70 18.75
C GLN A 364 -1.43 -5.16 17.93
N GLY A 365 -1.23 -4.54 16.76
CA GLY A 365 -0.15 -4.84 15.84
C GLY A 365 1.21 -4.27 16.24
N LYS A 366 1.27 -3.34 17.21
CA LYS A 366 2.50 -2.64 17.64
C LYS A 366 3.69 -3.56 17.94
N ASN A 367 3.44 -4.78 18.41
CA ASN A 367 4.47 -5.78 18.71
C ASN A 367 4.32 -7.07 17.88
N TRP A 368 3.53 -7.04 16.81
CA TRP A 368 3.44 -8.15 15.86
C TRP A 368 4.46 -7.93 14.77
N TRP A 369 5.65 -8.51 14.96
CA TRP A 369 6.69 -8.56 13.93
C TRP A 369 6.34 -9.58 12.84
N ASN A 370 7.12 -9.62 11.76
CA ASN A 370 6.89 -10.48 10.59
C ASN A 370 6.58 -11.94 10.96
N ASN A 371 7.30 -12.51 11.93
CA ASN A 371 7.05 -13.89 12.37
C ASN A 371 5.62 -14.09 12.91
N THR A 372 5.09 -13.13 13.68
CA THR A 372 3.73 -13.24 14.24
C THR A 372 2.67 -13.17 13.14
N TRP A 373 2.81 -12.21 12.23
CA TRP A 373 1.91 -12.09 11.06
C TRP A 373 1.96 -13.33 10.19
N ARG A 374 3.18 -13.79 9.85
CA ARG A 374 3.42 -15.01 9.06
C ARG A 374 2.78 -16.24 9.70
N THR A 375 3.02 -16.48 11.00
CA THR A 375 2.46 -17.65 11.69
C THR A 375 0.94 -17.65 11.69
N LYS A 376 0.30 -16.49 11.90
CA LYS A 376 -1.17 -16.36 11.87
C LYS A 376 -1.72 -16.53 10.46
N LEU A 377 -1.07 -15.94 9.46
CA LEU A 377 -1.44 -16.10 8.06
C LEU A 377 -1.42 -17.58 7.67
N LEU A 378 -0.31 -18.28 7.93
CA LEU A 378 -0.17 -19.70 7.59
C LEU A 378 -1.17 -20.57 8.35
N ALA A 379 -1.45 -20.28 9.62
CA ALA A 379 -2.48 -20.99 10.38
C ALA A 379 -3.88 -20.78 9.78
N PHE A 380 -4.22 -19.56 9.33
CA PHE A 380 -5.49 -19.30 8.66
C PHE A 380 -5.58 -20.01 7.31
N ILE A 381 -4.50 -19.98 6.50
CA ILE A 381 -4.47 -20.72 5.23
C ILE A 381 -4.62 -22.23 5.48
N LYS A 382 -3.97 -22.79 6.50
CA LYS A 382 -4.12 -24.21 6.85
C LYS A 382 -5.53 -24.56 7.34
N TYR A 383 -6.23 -23.63 8.00
CA TYR A 383 -7.66 -23.78 8.31
C TYR A 383 -8.53 -23.85 7.05
N LEU A 384 -8.14 -23.14 5.99
CA LEU A 384 -8.84 -23.16 4.70
C LEU A 384 -8.48 -24.37 3.83
N SER A 385 -7.31 -24.98 4.07
CA SER A 385 -6.81 -26.14 3.32
C SER A 385 -7.80 -27.31 3.26
N ASP A 386 -7.82 -28.00 2.13
CA ASP A 386 -8.64 -29.21 1.94
C ASP A 386 -7.84 -30.49 2.11
N ASP A 387 -6.52 -30.40 1.90
CA ASP A 387 -5.58 -31.47 2.16
C ASP A 387 -4.28 -30.94 2.80
N ASP A 388 -3.25 -31.78 2.82
CA ASP A 388 -1.99 -31.43 3.47
C ASP A 388 -1.22 -30.32 2.76
N THR A 389 -1.37 -30.16 1.45
CA THR A 389 -0.53 -29.30 0.61
C THR A 389 -1.31 -28.25 -0.19
N SER A 390 -2.64 -28.31 -0.24
CA SER A 390 -3.46 -27.48 -1.11
C SER A 390 -4.90 -27.26 -0.62
N PHE A 391 -5.57 -26.33 -1.30
CA PHE A 391 -7.03 -26.21 -1.35
C PHE A 391 -7.45 -25.94 -2.78
N TYR A 392 -8.75 -26.06 -3.06
CA TYR A 392 -9.29 -25.78 -4.38
C TYR A 392 -10.31 -24.63 -4.34
N LEU A 393 -10.46 -23.99 -5.50
CA LEU A 393 -11.53 -23.04 -5.80
C LEU A 393 -12.49 -23.71 -6.78
N GLU A 394 -13.78 -23.82 -6.42
CA GLU A 394 -14.80 -24.31 -7.34
C GLU A 394 -14.98 -23.36 -8.53
N MET A 395 -14.85 -23.91 -9.74
CA MET A 395 -15.01 -23.19 -10.99
C MET A 395 -16.22 -23.66 -11.80
N GLY A 396 -16.77 -24.82 -11.47
CA GLY A 396 -17.91 -25.52 -12.06
C GLY A 396 -18.18 -26.80 -11.26
N SER A 397 -19.18 -27.60 -11.64
CA SER A 397 -19.45 -28.85 -10.92
C SER A 397 -18.30 -29.86 -11.05
N GLU A 398 -17.57 -29.78 -12.15
CA GLU A 398 -16.45 -30.67 -12.52
C GLU A 398 -15.12 -29.93 -12.67
N GLU A 399 -15.12 -28.61 -12.52
CA GLU A 399 -13.98 -27.75 -12.82
C GLU A 399 -13.44 -27.12 -11.54
N LYS A 400 -12.12 -27.21 -11.34
CA LYS A 400 -11.44 -26.71 -10.13
C LYS A 400 -10.12 -26.04 -10.47
N VAL A 401 -9.77 -25.01 -9.71
CA VAL A 401 -8.40 -24.47 -9.64
C VAL A 401 -7.79 -24.93 -8.32
N PHE A 402 -6.59 -25.53 -8.38
CA PHE A 402 -5.86 -25.94 -7.18
C PHE A 402 -4.83 -24.90 -6.79
N VAL A 403 -4.77 -24.57 -5.50
CA VAL A 403 -3.89 -23.55 -4.93
C VAL A 403 -3.07 -24.18 -3.81
N SER A 404 -1.76 -23.97 -3.85
CA SER A 404 -0.83 -24.39 -2.79
C SER A 404 -1.23 -23.75 -1.45
N ASN A 405 -1.17 -24.50 -0.37
CA ASN A 405 -1.26 -23.93 0.98
C ASN A 405 0.10 -23.47 1.53
N GLU A 406 1.20 -23.81 0.83
CA GLU A 406 2.53 -23.29 1.10
C GLU A 406 2.79 -22.00 0.33
N PRO A 407 3.41 -20.99 0.99
CA PRO A 407 3.81 -19.76 0.34
C PRO A 407 5.02 -19.98 -0.58
N VAL A 408 5.11 -19.14 -1.61
CA VAL A 408 6.34 -19.01 -2.40
C VAL A 408 7.46 -18.52 -1.48
N LYS A 409 8.58 -19.24 -1.50
CA LYS A 409 9.79 -18.97 -0.72
C LYS A 409 10.81 -18.22 -1.56
N PHE A 410 11.38 -17.17 -0.99
CA PHE A 410 12.44 -16.37 -1.58
C PHE A 410 13.70 -16.48 -0.73
N LYS A 411 14.87 -16.53 -1.39
CA LYS A 411 16.16 -16.61 -0.73
C LYS A 411 16.83 -15.24 -0.76
N GLY A 412 17.13 -14.67 0.41
CA GLY A 412 17.85 -13.41 0.55
C GLY A 412 19.22 -13.63 1.19
N ASN A 413 20.16 -12.71 0.91
CA ASN A 413 21.52 -12.72 1.48
C ASN A 413 21.68 -11.76 2.67
N VAL A 414 20.58 -11.15 3.09
CA VAL A 414 20.52 -10.20 4.18
C VAL A 414 19.41 -10.59 5.14
N SER A 415 19.59 -10.25 6.41
CA SER A 415 18.69 -10.49 7.53
C SER A 415 18.72 -9.29 8.48
N TYR A 416 17.95 -9.36 9.57
CA TYR A 416 17.95 -8.37 10.64
C TYR A 416 17.71 -9.06 11.99
N ASN A 417 18.21 -8.44 13.06
CA ASN A 417 17.87 -8.87 14.41
C ASN A 417 16.44 -8.45 14.72
N ILE A 418 15.56 -9.43 15.00
CA ILE A 418 14.18 -9.15 15.41
C ILE A 418 14.24 -8.39 16.74
N PRO A 419 13.66 -7.18 16.84
CA PRO A 419 13.70 -6.40 18.07
C PRO A 419 12.94 -7.11 19.20
N GLU A 420 13.53 -7.18 20.40
CA GLU A 420 12.86 -7.75 21.59
C GLU A 420 11.69 -6.87 22.06
N LYS A 421 11.77 -5.55 21.82
CA LYS A 421 10.74 -4.56 22.13
C LYS A 421 10.66 -3.52 21.02
N ASN A 422 9.51 -2.88 20.87
CA ASN A 422 9.41 -1.73 20.00
C ASN A 422 10.22 -0.56 20.60
N THR A 423 11.36 -0.28 19.99
CA THR A 423 12.27 0.83 20.32
C THR A 423 12.20 1.97 19.32
N LEU A 424 11.32 1.88 18.31
CA LEU A 424 11.05 3.03 17.45
C LEU A 424 10.29 4.07 18.28
N GLU A 425 10.83 5.29 18.35
CA GLU A 425 10.07 6.44 18.84
C GLU A 425 8.77 6.56 18.03
N GLU A 426 7.69 7.05 18.66
CA GLU A 426 6.33 7.09 18.08
C GLU A 426 6.29 7.78 16.69
N GLU A 427 7.26 8.63 16.38
CA GLU A 427 7.39 9.33 15.10
C GLU A 427 7.66 8.43 13.88
N ALA A 428 8.23 7.23 14.05
CA ALA A 428 8.40 6.31 12.92
C ALA A 428 7.09 5.63 12.48
N GLU A 429 6.03 5.70 13.29
CA GLU A 429 4.73 5.07 13.03
C GLU A 429 3.95 5.75 11.89
N LEU A 430 4.33 6.96 11.48
CA LEU A 430 3.73 7.71 10.36
C LEU A 430 4.31 7.29 8.99
N SER A 431 5.43 6.58 8.94
CA SER A 431 6.01 6.10 7.67
C SER A 431 5.16 5.08 6.89
N GLY A 432 4.02 4.65 7.47
CA GLY A 432 3.03 3.78 6.83
C GLY A 432 2.13 4.44 5.78
N PHE A 433 2.10 5.78 5.69
CA PHE A 433 1.16 6.56 4.83
C PHE A 433 1.36 6.45 3.31
N ASN A 434 2.19 5.52 2.81
CA ASN A 434 2.52 5.41 1.39
C ASN A 434 2.00 4.14 0.71
N GLN A 435 1.04 3.44 1.32
CA GLN A 435 0.20 2.50 0.56
C GLN A 435 -1.06 3.25 0.15
N GLY A 436 -1.33 3.34 -1.16
CA GLY A 436 -2.38 4.17 -1.77
C GLY A 436 -3.83 3.79 -1.44
N GLU A 437 -4.10 3.28 -0.24
CA GLU A 437 -5.44 3.16 0.35
C GLU A 437 -5.80 4.39 1.22
N ASP A 438 -4.83 5.26 1.56
CA ASP A 438 -5.01 6.29 2.61
C ASP A 438 -5.41 7.71 2.10
N ILE A 439 -5.62 7.93 0.79
CA ILE A 439 -6.02 9.26 0.27
C ILE A 439 -7.53 9.52 0.49
N GLU A 440 -8.38 8.52 0.25
CA GLU A 440 -9.82 8.63 0.54
C GLU A 440 -10.11 8.64 2.07
N GLU A 441 -9.25 8.01 2.88
CA GLU A 441 -9.39 7.99 4.36
C GLU A 441 -9.07 9.35 5.02
N LEU A 442 -8.29 10.21 4.36
CA LEU A 442 -8.01 11.57 4.80
C LEU A 442 -9.19 12.51 4.52
N GLU A 443 -9.88 12.32 3.39
CA GLU A 443 -11.10 13.07 3.03
C GLU A 443 -12.24 12.78 4.03
N GLU A 444 -12.43 11.51 4.42
CA GLU A 444 -13.48 11.11 5.36
C GLU A 444 -13.20 11.59 6.80
N LEU A 445 -11.92 11.71 7.19
CA LEU A 445 -11.53 12.28 8.49
C LEU A 445 -11.76 13.80 8.54
N ILE A 446 -11.58 14.49 7.41
CA ILE A 446 -11.83 15.93 7.27
C ILE A 446 -13.33 16.21 7.30
N GLU A 447 -14.16 15.43 6.59
CA GLU A 447 -15.62 15.59 6.61
C GLU A 447 -16.22 15.42 8.02
N ASN A 448 -15.67 14.52 8.84
CA ASN A 448 -16.13 14.31 10.21
C ASN A 448 -15.69 15.41 11.18
N LEU A 449 -14.60 16.14 10.88
CA LEU A 449 -14.14 17.29 11.67
C LEU A 449 -14.89 18.59 11.29
N GLU A 450 -15.44 18.67 10.08
CA GLU A 450 -16.29 19.78 9.63
C GLU A 450 -17.76 19.63 10.05
N ALA A 451 -18.14 18.47 10.61
CA ALA A 451 -19.49 18.15 11.06
C ALA A 451 -19.72 18.34 12.59
N GLU A 452 -18.70 18.72 13.35
CA GLU A 452 -18.79 19.21 14.75
C GLU A 452 -18.73 20.75 14.78
#